data_AF-A0AAU0Y2C6-F1
#
_entry.id   AF-A0AAU0Y2C6-F1
#
_cell.length_a   1.000
_cell.length_b   1.000
_cell.length_c   1.000
_cell.angle_alpha   90.00
_cell.angle_beta   90.00
_cell.angle_gamma   90.00
#
_symmetry.space_group_name_H-M   'P 1'
#
loop_
_entity.id
_entity.type
_entity.pdbx_description
1 polymer ?
#
loop_
_entity_poly.entity_id
_entity_poly.type
_entity_poly.pdbx_seq_one_letter_code
_entity_poly.pdbx_strand_id
1 'polypeptide(L)' 'MLQTFTVVGLRLDVDMSELLVAAVLPGPVADDVVILATSEEEFTRWAGDFDAPDADTAAAMAYEHIRTDPDWT' A
#
# COMPACT_ATOMS: atom_id res chain seq x y z
N MET A 1 16.02 9.14 -11.09
CA MET A 1 15.35 8.24 -12.05
C MET A 1 14.15 7.66 -11.32
N LEU A 2 13.00 7.51 -11.98
CA LEU A 2 11.85 6.85 -11.37
C LEU A 2 11.95 5.35 -11.57
N GLN A 3 11.52 4.57 -10.58
CA GLN A 3 11.35 3.12 -10.65
C GLN A 3 10.04 2.74 -9.96
N THR A 4 9.44 1.63 -10.37
CA THR A 4 8.21 1.14 -9.77
C THR A 4 8.52 0.42 -8.47
N PHE A 5 7.71 0.68 -7.45
CA PHE A 5 7.72 -0.01 -6.17
C PHE A 5 6.31 -0.49 -5.81
N THR A 6 6.21 -1.68 -5.24
CA THR A 6 5.00 -2.16 -4.59
C THR A 6 5.02 -1.78 -3.12
N VAL A 7 4.00 -1.07 -2.65
CA VAL A 7 3.77 -0.79 -1.24
C VAL A 7 2.75 -1.79 -0.71
N VAL A 8 3.06 -2.44 0.41
CA VAL A 8 2.16 -3.36 1.11
C VAL A 8 1.83 -2.75 2.46
N GLY A 9 0.55 -2.76 2.84
CA GLY A 9 0.10 -2.19 4.10
C GLY A 9 -1.26 -2.68 4.55
N LEU A 10 -1.72 -2.04 5.63
CA LEU A 10 -2.99 -2.28 6.29
C LEU A 10 -3.78 -0.97 6.34
N ARG A 11 -5.02 -0.99 5.88
CA ARG A 11 -5.95 0.14 5.96
C ARG A 11 -6.85 -0.03 7.17
N LEU A 12 -7.10 1.04 7.92
CA LEU A 12 -7.99 1.00 9.08
C LEU A 12 -9.45 0.83 8.65
N ASP A 13 -10.15 -0.20 9.15
CA ASP A 13 -11.53 -0.48 8.73
C ASP A 13 -12.56 0.57 9.17
N VAL A 14 -12.21 1.43 10.14
CA VAL A 14 -13.12 2.44 10.71
C VAL A 14 -13.45 3.54 9.69
N ASP A 15 -12.45 4.05 8.98
CA ASP A 15 -12.62 5.13 8.01
C ASP A 15 -11.88 4.92 6.70
N MET A 16 -11.11 3.83 6.59
CA MET A 16 -10.42 3.41 5.38
C MET A 16 -9.45 4.48 4.82
N SER A 17 -9.18 5.54 5.58
CA SER A 17 -8.45 6.74 5.15
C SER A 17 -6.99 6.77 5.59
N GLU A 18 -6.61 5.83 6.46
CA GLU A 18 -5.25 5.68 6.95
C GLU A 18 -4.64 4.37 6.45
N LEU A 19 -3.41 4.46 5.94
CA LEU A 19 -2.58 3.32 5.53
C LEU A 19 -1.39 3.15 6.48
N LEU A 20 -1.33 2.01 7.14
CA LEU A 20 -0.16 1.55 7.87
C LEU A 20 0.74 0.75 6.92
N VAL A 21 1.84 1.38 6.48
CA VAL A 21 2.79 0.75 5.55
C VAL A 21 3.59 -0.33 6.29
N ALA A 22 3.52 -1.56 5.78
CA ALA A 22 4.24 -2.72 6.33
C ALA A 22 5.54 -3.00 5.56
N ALA A 23 5.54 -2.80 4.24
CA ALA A 23 6.71 -3.01 3.39
C ALA A 23 6.66 -2.20 2.09
N VAL A 24 7.84 -1.99 1.50
CA VAL A 24 8.00 -1.50 0.13
C VAL A 24 8.98 -2.41 -0.59
N LEU A 25 8.57 -2.92 -1.76
CA LEU A 25 9.34 -3.86 -2.58
C LEU A 25 9.66 -3.21 -3.93
N PRO A 26 10.84 -3.47 -4.52
CA PRO A 26 11.13 -3.01 -5.88
C PRO A 26 10.35 -3.84 -6.92
N GLY A 27 9.82 -3.16 -7.94
CA GLY A 27 9.08 -3.75 -9.05
C GLY A 27 7.55 -3.66 -8.90
N PRO A 28 6.78 -3.88 -9.98
CA PRO A 28 5.32 -3.90 -9.99
C PRO A 28 4.80 -5.31 -9.68
N VAL A 29 4.84 -5.70 -8.42
CA VAL A 29 4.48 -7.06 -7.97
C VAL A 29 3.21 -7.06 -7.11
N ALA A 30 2.43 -5.98 -7.07
CA ALA A 30 1.22 -5.91 -6.25
C ALA A 30 0.27 -7.08 -6.50
N ASP A 31 0.04 -7.45 -7.77
CA ASP A 31 -0.81 -8.58 -8.16
C ASP A 31 -0.26 -9.95 -7.73
N ASP A 32 1.06 -10.05 -7.52
CA ASP A 32 1.73 -11.27 -7.07
C ASP A 32 1.83 -11.36 -5.53
N VAL A 33 1.48 -10.28 -4.80
CA VAL A 33 1.50 -10.28 -3.33
C VAL A 33 0.37 -11.14 -2.80
N VAL A 34 0.73 -12.32 -2.29
CA VAL A 34 -0.23 -13.18 -1.58
C VAL A 34 -0.47 -12.62 -0.18
N ILE A 35 -1.62 -11.97 -0.01
CA ILE A 35 -2.06 -11.47 1.28
C ILE A 35 -2.58 -12.64 2.13
N LEU A 36 -1.91 -12.90 3.26
CA LEU A 36 -2.28 -13.99 4.16
C LEU A 36 -3.56 -13.67 4.96
N ALA A 37 -4.39 -14.69 5.14
CA ALA A 37 -5.64 -14.59 5.89
C ALA A 37 -5.44 -14.46 7.41
N THR A 38 -4.25 -14.79 7.93
CA THR A 38 -3.98 -14.88 9.39
C THR A 38 -3.73 -13.55 10.11
N SER A 39 -3.89 -12.39 9.45
CA SER A 39 -3.73 -11.06 10.07
C SER A 39 -5.01 -10.52 10.73
N GLU A 40 -4.86 -9.40 11.43
CA GLU A 40 -5.86 -8.75 12.29
C GLU A 40 -7.20 -8.47 11.58
N GLU A 41 -8.29 -8.58 12.35
CA GLU A 41 -9.68 -8.47 11.87
C GLU A 41 -10.14 -7.00 11.68
N GLU A 42 -9.39 -6.03 12.21
CA GLU A 42 -9.73 -4.60 12.17
C GLU A 42 -9.04 -3.83 11.02
N PHE A 43 -8.43 -4.57 10.10
CA PHE A 43 -7.66 -4.01 8.99
C PHE A 43 -7.92 -4.69 7.64
N THR A 44 -8.22 -3.85 6.66
CA THR A 44 -8.24 -4.22 5.25
C THR A 44 -6.81 -4.25 4.74
N ARG A 45 -6.32 -5.43 4.36
CA ARG A 45 -4.98 -5.57 3.76
C ARG A 45 -4.98 -4.98 2.36
N TRP A 46 -3.84 -4.43 1.96
CA TRP A 46 -3.72 -3.70 0.71
C TRP A 46 -2.30 -3.79 0.13
N ALA A 47 -2.22 -3.80 -1.20
CA ALA A 47 -0.98 -3.63 -1.95
C ALA A 47 -1.23 -2.73 -3.16
N GLY A 48 -0.28 -1.88 -3.51
CA GLY A 48 -0.38 -1.00 -4.68
C GLY A 48 0.98 -0.61 -5.24
N ASP A 49 1.02 -0.37 -6.54
CA ASP A 49 2.25 -0.03 -7.27
C ASP A 49 2.38 1.48 -7.53
N PHE A 50 3.57 2.02 -7.28
CA PHE A 50 3.89 3.45 -7.40
C PHE A 50 5.22 3.67 -8.10
N ASP A 51 5.24 4.55 -9.09
CA ASP A 51 6.48 5.04 -9.69
C ASP A 51 7.07 6.16 -8.84
N ALA A 52 8.23 5.91 -8.23
CA ALA A 52 8.87 6.83 -7.30
C ALA A 52 10.39 6.85 -7.48
N PRO A 53 11.09 7.90 -7.02
CA PRO A 53 12.55 7.95 -7.03
C PRO A 53 13.21 7.00 -6.02
N ASP A 54 12.50 6.67 -4.94
CA ASP A 54 12.93 5.79 -3.86
C ASP A 54 11.73 5.21 -3.09
N ALA A 55 12.00 4.24 -2.21
CA ALA A 55 10.99 3.50 -1.47
C ALA A 55 10.21 4.39 -0.48
N ASP A 56 10.88 5.36 0.15
CA ASP A 56 10.25 6.27 1.11
C ASP A 56 9.24 7.19 0.40
N THR A 57 9.60 7.66 -0.79
CA THR A 57 8.69 8.45 -1.63
C THR A 57 7.50 7.61 -2.09
N ALA A 58 7.70 6.34 -2.47
CA ALA A 58 6.60 5.43 -2.80
C ALA A 58 5.64 5.24 -1.63
N ALA A 59 6.16 5.05 -0.41
CA ALA A 59 5.34 4.93 0.80
C ALA A 59 4.53 6.21 1.08
N ALA A 60 5.13 7.39 0.92
CA ALA A 60 4.42 8.67 1.09
C ALA A 60 3.32 8.85 0.03
N MET A 61 3.58 8.46 -1.22
CA MET A 61 2.59 8.48 -2.30
C MET A 61 1.42 7.52 -2.02
N ALA A 62 1.69 6.32 -1.52
CA ALA A 62 0.67 5.36 -1.13
C ALA A 62 -0.21 5.86 0.03
N TYR A 63 0.41 6.48 1.03
CA TYR A 63 -0.34 7.09 2.15
C TYR A 63 -1.28 8.19 1.66
N GLU A 64 -0.77 9.12 0.84
CA GLU A 64 -1.58 10.21 0.30
C GLU A 64 -2.68 9.72 -0.65
N HIS A 65 -2.41 8.67 -1.41
CA HIS A 65 -3.40 8.04 -2.28
C HIS A 65 -4.58 7.50 -1.48
N ILE A 66 -4.34 6.67 -0.46
CA ILE A 66 -5.42 6.13 0.39
C ILE A 66 -6.19 7.23 1.13
N ARG A 67 -5.49 8.28 1.56
CA ARG A 67 -6.12 9.43 2.23
C ARG A 67 -7.07 10.21 1.32
N THR A 68 -6.83 10.21 0.01
CA THR A 68 -7.60 11.00 -0.97
C THR A 68 -8.62 10.18 -1.75
N ASP A 69 -8.38 8.87 -1.89
CA ASP A 69 -9.25 7.92 -2.57
C ASP A 69 -9.33 6.59 -1.80
N PRO A 70 -10.12 6.54 -0.71
CA PRO A 70 -10.27 5.32 0.08
C PRO A 70 -11.08 4.24 -0.67
N ASP A 71 -11.84 4.54 -1.71
CA ASP A 71 -12.69 3.54 -2.35
C ASP A 71 -11.99 2.78 -3.49
N TRP A 72 -10.71 3.06 -3.73
CA TRP A 72 -9.92 2.37 -4.74
C TRP A 72 -9.65 0.90 -4.37
N THR A 73 -10.10 -0.01 -5.24
CA THR A 73 -9.95 -1.47 -5.15
C THR A 73 -9.03 -2.00 -6.23
#